data_AF-A0A1Y2C394-F1
#
_entry.id   AF-A0A1Y2C394-F1
#
_cell.length_a   1.000
_cell.length_b   1.000
_cell.length_c   1.000
_cell.angle_alpha   90.00
_cell.angle_beta   90.00
_cell.angle_gamma   90.00
#
_symmetry.space_group_name_H-M   'P 1'
#
loop_
_entity.id
_entity.type
_entity.pdbx_description
1 polymer ?
#
loop_
_entity_poly.entity_id
_entity_poly.type
_entity_poly.pdbx_seq_one_letter_code
_entity_poly.pdbx_strand_id
1 'polypeptide(L)'
;MDYFPRRYPIFAGNLTIPPLDGPIFVDRYLEQDSTLGYAILFFEVSGLLTCALDLFVTVWFRHLTVVRSQIISFSCLIIFGAALGFSSSFFEIGVPSLSSCLGGMWFYSLSFTIISVSISVKNTKLGLIFNAKTKL
;
A
#
# COMPACT_ATOMS: atom_id res chain seq x y z
N MET A 1 -22.72 -58.52 34.64
CA MET A 1 -21.86 -57.74 33.74
C MET A 1 -22.77 -57.09 32.72
N ASP A 2 -23.23 -55.87 33.01
CA ASP A 2 -24.12 -55.16 32.10
C ASP A 2 -23.30 -54.59 30.93
N TYR A 3 -23.59 -55.11 29.74
CA TYR A 3 -23.08 -54.59 28.48
C TYR A 3 -23.80 -53.28 28.20
N PHE A 4 -23.16 -52.14 28.49
CA PHE A 4 -23.63 -50.85 27.98
C PHE A 4 -23.34 -50.81 26.47
N PRO A 5 -24.36 -50.76 25.59
CA PRO A 5 -24.11 -50.59 24.16
C PRO A 5 -23.44 -49.22 23.97
N ARG A 6 -22.34 -49.17 23.20
CA ARG A 6 -21.67 -47.91 22.84
C ARG A 6 -22.62 -47.03 22.03
N ARG A 7 -23.42 -46.21 22.71
CA ARG A 7 -24.16 -45.11 22.11
C ARG A 7 -23.26 -43.89 22.14
N TYR A 8 -23.01 -43.30 20.98
CA TYR A 8 -22.31 -42.03 20.90
C TYR A 8 -23.10 -40.97 21.69
N PRO A 9 -22.43 -40.08 22.44
CA PRO A 9 -23.11 -38.98 23.11
C PRO A 9 -23.82 -38.12 22.05
N ILE A 10 -25.09 -37.82 22.30
CA ILE A 10 -25.90 -36.94 21.44
C ILE A 10 -25.90 -35.56 22.10
N PHE A 11 -25.36 -34.57 21.40
CA PHE A 11 -25.31 -33.19 21.85
C PHE A 11 -26.56 -32.43 21.38
N ALA A 12 -26.77 -31.23 21.94
CA ALA A 12 -27.89 -30.36 21.56
C ALA A 12 -27.87 -30.11 20.03
N GLY A 13 -28.97 -30.41 19.35
CA GLY A 13 -29.05 -30.40 17.89
C GLY A 13 -29.06 -31.78 17.22
N ASN A 14 -29.10 -32.87 18.00
CA ASN A 14 -29.13 -34.26 17.51
C ASN A 14 -27.89 -34.66 16.70
N LEU A 15 -26.76 -34.03 17.03
CA LEU A 15 -25.46 -34.29 16.42
C LEU A 15 -24.59 -35.10 17.38
N THR A 16 -23.75 -35.98 16.83
CA THR A 16 -22.71 -36.73 17.58
C THR A 16 -21.40 -35.95 17.70
N ILE A 17 -21.34 -34.75 17.10
CA ILE A 17 -20.20 -33.85 17.11
C ILE A 17 -20.38 -32.90 18.30
N PRO A 18 -19.41 -32.79 19.21
CA PRO A 18 -19.48 -31.86 20.34
C PRO A 18 -19.60 -30.41 19.84
N PRO A 19 -20.29 -29.53 20.57
CA PRO A 19 -20.33 -28.11 20.24
C PRO A 19 -18.92 -27.53 20.25
N LEU A 20 -18.65 -26.54 19.41
CA LEU A 20 -17.37 -25.84 19.45
C LEU A 20 -17.20 -25.14 20.80
N ASP A 21 -16.03 -25.30 21.40
CA ASP A 21 -15.65 -24.67 22.67
C ASP A 21 -15.43 -23.14 22.57
N GLY A 22 -15.63 -22.55 21.38
CA GLY A 22 -15.41 -21.12 21.14
C GLY A 22 -15.89 -20.65 19.77
N PRO A 23 -15.79 -19.34 19.51
CA PRO A 23 -16.16 -18.76 18.22
C PRO A 23 -15.24 -19.27 17.10
N ILE A 24 -15.81 -19.47 15.92
CA ILE A 24 -15.04 -19.76 14.70
C ILE A 24 -14.46 -18.44 14.20
N PHE A 25 -13.14 -18.33 14.21
CA PHE A 25 -12.45 -17.23 13.53
C PHE A 25 -12.35 -17.57 12.05
N VAL A 26 -13.00 -16.77 11.21
CA VAL A 26 -12.85 -16.85 9.75
C VAL A 26 -11.93 -15.71 9.34
N ASP A 27 -10.76 -16.05 8.81
CA ASP A 27 -9.83 -15.06 8.28
C ASP A 27 -10.50 -14.35 7.11
N ARG A 28 -10.72 -13.04 7.28
CA ARG A 28 -11.19 -12.17 6.20
C ARG A 28 -9.98 -11.47 5.62
N TYR A 29 -9.59 -11.89 4.43
CA TYR A 29 -8.65 -11.17 3.59
C TYR A 29 -9.40 -10.58 2.40
N LEU A 30 -8.78 -9.59 1.75
CA LEU A 30 -9.34 -9.00 0.54
C LEU A 30 -9.16 -10.01 -0.60
N GLU A 31 -10.26 -10.63 -1.00
CA GLU A 31 -10.26 -11.50 -2.18
C GLU A 31 -10.07 -10.66 -3.45
N GLN A 32 -9.14 -11.09 -4.30
CA GLN A 32 -8.81 -10.44 -5.56
C GLN A 32 -10.03 -10.42 -6.52
N ASP A 33 -10.83 -11.48 -6.51
CA ASP A 33 -12.01 -11.62 -7.37
C ASP A 33 -13.24 -10.84 -6.86
N SER A 34 -13.10 -10.13 -5.73
CA SER A 34 -14.17 -9.26 -5.23
C SER A 34 -14.23 -7.95 -6.02
N THR A 35 -15.43 -7.35 -6.11
CA THR A 35 -15.63 -6.02 -6.73
C THR A 35 -14.70 -4.95 -6.14
N LEU A 36 -14.41 -5.04 -4.84
CA LEU A 36 -13.47 -4.15 -4.15
C LEU A 36 -12.03 -4.38 -4.61
N GLY A 37 -11.63 -5.65 -4.78
CA GLY A 37 -10.32 -6.01 -5.32
C GLY A 37 -10.09 -5.42 -6.71
N TYR A 38 -11.06 -5.54 -7.62
CA TYR A 38 -10.99 -4.91 -8.94
C TYR A 38 -10.92 -3.39 -8.89
N ALA A 39 -11.69 -2.75 -8.01
CA ALA A 39 -11.67 -1.30 -7.86
C ALA A 39 -10.29 -0.81 -7.38
N ILE A 40 -9.71 -1.49 -6.39
CA ILE A 40 -8.37 -1.17 -5.86
C ILE A 40 -7.31 -1.33 -6.96
N LEU A 41 -7.31 -2.46 -7.68
CA LEU A 41 -6.39 -2.69 -8.80
C LEU A 41 -6.52 -1.63 -9.90
N PHE A 42 -7.74 -1.18 -10.20
CA PHE A 42 -7.96 -0.11 -11.17
C PHE A 42 -7.32 1.21 -10.72
N PHE A 43 -7.47 1.60 -9.46
CA PHE A 43 -6.85 2.80 -8.91
C PHE A 43 -5.31 2.67 -8.83
N GLU A 44 -4.78 1.50 -8.54
CA GLU A 44 -3.34 1.25 -8.53
C GLU A 44 -2.72 1.35 -9.93
N VAL A 45 -3.30 0.66 -10.92
CA VAL A 45 -2.80 0.67 -12.29
C VAL A 45 -2.89 2.08 -12.89
N SER A 46 -3.98 2.80 -12.63
CA SER A 46 -4.11 4.19 -13.07
C SER A 46 -3.12 5.11 -12.35
N GLY A 47 -2.86 4.91 -11.05
CA GLY A 47 -1.84 5.63 -10.29
C GLY A 47 -0.41 5.39 -10.78
N LEU A 48 -0.08 4.15 -11.16
CA LEU A 48 1.22 3.84 -11.77
C LEU A 48 1.35 4.44 -13.17
N LEU A 49 0.28 4.42 -13.95
CA LEU A 49 0.24 5.04 -15.28
C LEU A 49 0.46 6.55 -15.19
N THR A 50 -0.19 7.23 -14.24
CA THR A 50 0.03 8.68 -14.02
C THR A 50 1.46 8.97 -13.59
N CYS A 51 2.06 8.15 -12.71
CA CYS A 51 3.48 8.29 -12.35
C CYS A 51 4.40 8.15 -13.57
N ALA A 52 4.12 7.19 -14.45
CA ALA A 52 4.91 6.99 -15.68
C ALA A 52 4.76 8.17 -16.66
N LEU A 53 3.54 8.69 -16.82
CA LEU A 53 3.27 9.89 -17.63
C LEU A 53 3.96 11.13 -17.07
N ASP A 54 3.91 11.36 -15.76
CA ASP A 54 4.58 12.48 -15.11
C ASP A 54 6.10 12.40 -15.25
N LEU A 55 6.67 11.20 -15.12
CA LEU A 55 8.10 10.98 -15.35
C LEU A 55 8.48 11.26 -16.81
N PHE A 56 7.69 10.75 -17.76
CA PHE A 56 7.89 11.00 -19.18
C PHE A 56 7.85 12.49 -19.50
N VAL A 57 6.82 13.20 -19.03
CA VAL A 57 6.67 14.65 -19.23
C VAL A 57 7.86 15.40 -18.63
N THR A 58 8.25 15.06 -17.40
CA THR A 58 9.36 15.70 -16.70
C THR A 58 10.69 15.54 -17.43
N VAL A 59 10.96 14.35 -17.98
CA VAL A 59 12.21 14.05 -18.68
C VAL A 59 12.21 14.61 -20.11
N TRP A 60 11.13 14.43 -20.86
CA TRP A 60 11.02 14.83 -22.26
C TRP A 60 10.97 16.35 -22.41
N PHE A 61 10.17 17.03 -21.59
CA PHE A 61 9.98 18.48 -21.64
C PHE A 61 10.92 19.26 -20.72
N ARG A 62 12.01 18.66 -20.24
CA ARG A 62 13.02 19.30 -19.38
C ARG A 62 13.63 20.58 -19.96
N HIS A 63 13.52 20.77 -21.27
CA HIS A 63 14.01 21.93 -22.01
C HIS A 63 13.08 23.16 -21.88
N LEU A 64 11.81 22.95 -21.54
CA LEU A 64 10.86 24.05 -21.35
C LEU A 64 11.17 24.82 -20.07
N THR A 65 11.15 26.16 -20.14
CA THR A 65 11.46 27.05 -19.02
C THR A 65 10.59 26.78 -17.79
N VAL A 66 9.32 26.39 -18.00
CA VAL A 66 8.38 26.04 -16.93
C VAL A 66 8.87 24.81 -16.15
N VAL A 67 9.25 23.74 -16.85
CA VAL A 67 9.76 22.51 -16.22
C VAL A 67 11.14 22.76 -15.59
N ARG A 68 12.00 23.51 -16.28
CA ARG A 68 13.34 23.86 -15.80
C ARG A 68 13.33 24.76 -14.57
N SER A 69 12.25 25.54 -14.36
CA SER A 69 12.09 26.35 -13.14
C SER A 69 11.94 25.49 -11.89
N GLN A 70 11.52 24.24 -12.05
CA GLN A 70 11.45 23.26 -10.97
C GLN A 70 12.78 22.54 -10.80
N ILE A 71 13.06 22.12 -9.56
CA ILE A 71 14.19 21.24 -9.27
C ILE A 71 13.81 19.81 -9.66
N ILE A 72 14.09 19.46 -10.91
CA ILE A 72 13.72 18.17 -11.54
C ILE A 72 14.07 16.97 -10.67
N SER A 73 15.26 16.97 -10.03
CA SER A 73 15.70 15.87 -9.16
C SER A 73 14.74 15.58 -8.01
N PHE A 74 14.16 16.61 -7.37
CA PHE A 74 13.18 16.41 -6.29
C PHE A 74 11.85 15.88 -6.84
N SER A 75 11.43 16.36 -8.02
CA SER A 75 10.20 15.85 -8.66
C SER A 75 10.35 14.37 -9.02
N CYS A 76 11.49 13.94 -9.57
CA CYS A 76 11.74 12.53 -9.85
C CYS A 76 11.73 11.65 -8.58
N LEU A 77 12.30 12.13 -7.47
CA LEU A 77 12.27 11.41 -6.19
C LEU A 77 10.85 11.27 -5.64
N ILE A 78 10.03 12.31 -5.76
CA ILE A 78 8.62 12.25 -5.34
C ILE A 78 7.84 11.25 -6.21
N ILE A 79 8.03 11.29 -7.54
CA ILE A 79 7.38 10.33 -8.46
C ILE A 79 7.81 8.90 -8.14
N PHE A 80 9.10 8.67 -7.88
CA PHE A 80 9.60 7.36 -7.47
C PHE A 80 9.00 6.88 -6.15
N GLY A 81 8.92 7.75 -5.14
CA GLY A 81 8.26 7.46 -3.89
C GLY A 81 6.76 7.15 -4.08
N ALA A 82 6.07 7.88 -4.95
CA ALA A 82 4.66 7.64 -5.26
C ALA A 82 4.46 6.28 -5.96
N ALA A 83 5.32 5.91 -6.91
CA ALA A 83 5.29 4.61 -7.57
C ALA A 83 5.51 3.45 -6.57
N LEU A 84 6.42 3.61 -5.62
CA LEU A 84 6.60 2.65 -4.52
C LEU A 84 5.34 2.53 -3.64
N GLY A 85 4.68 3.65 -3.37
CA GLY A 85 3.43 3.69 -2.59
C GLY A 85 2.29 2.97 -3.30
N PHE A 86 2.08 3.21 -4.60
CA PHE A 86 1.10 2.43 -5.36
C PHE A 86 1.48 0.95 -5.46
N SER A 87 2.79 0.64 -5.45
CA SER A 87 3.26 -0.74 -5.48
C SER A 87 3.04 -1.48 -4.15
N SER A 88 2.91 -0.78 -3.01
CA SER A 88 2.74 -1.44 -1.71
C SER A 88 1.41 -2.18 -1.62
N SER A 89 0.38 -1.66 -2.26
CA SER A 89 -0.97 -2.18 -2.18
C SER A 89 -1.15 -3.55 -2.88
N PHE A 90 -0.28 -3.88 -3.86
CA PHE A 90 -0.22 -5.23 -4.42
C PHE A 90 0.12 -6.31 -3.38
N PHE A 91 0.79 -5.95 -2.30
CA PHE A 91 1.08 -6.88 -1.20
C PHE A 91 -0.09 -7.07 -0.25
N GLU A 92 -1.14 -6.24 -0.33
CA GLU A 92 -2.33 -6.34 0.53
C GLU A 92 -3.44 -7.21 -0.09
N ILE A 93 -3.33 -7.53 -1.39
CA ILE A 93 -4.33 -8.32 -2.13
C ILE A 93 -4.00 -9.82 -2.03
N GLY A 94 -5.01 -10.63 -1.69
CA GLY A 94 -4.90 -12.09 -1.64
C GLY A 94 -4.61 -12.66 -0.25
N VAL A 95 -4.12 -13.90 -0.21
CA VAL A 95 -3.88 -14.62 1.06
C VAL A 95 -2.65 -14.00 1.74
N PRO A 96 -2.77 -13.55 3.01
CA PRO A 96 -1.67 -12.91 3.71
C PRO A 96 -0.52 -13.90 3.91
N SER A 97 0.65 -13.51 3.41
CA SER A 97 1.91 -14.22 3.61
C SER A 97 2.89 -13.35 4.39
N LEU A 98 3.86 -13.95 5.09
CA LEU A 98 4.90 -13.19 5.79
C LEU A 98 5.63 -12.22 4.85
N SER A 99 5.92 -12.66 3.63
CA SER A 99 6.54 -11.81 2.59
C SER A 99 5.65 -10.64 2.18
N SER A 100 4.33 -10.86 2.07
CA SER A 100 3.37 -9.82 1.75
C SER A 100 3.31 -8.76 2.84
N CYS A 101 3.21 -9.17 4.11
CA CYS A 101 3.15 -8.24 5.24
C CYS A 101 4.44 -7.41 5.37
N LEU A 102 5.60 -8.05 5.29
CA LEU A 102 6.89 -7.35 5.36
C LEU A 102 7.08 -6.44 4.14
N GLY A 103 6.79 -6.94 2.93
CA GLY A 103 6.90 -6.17 1.70
C GLY A 103 6.05 -4.91 1.71
N GLY A 104 4.76 -5.03 2.06
CA GLY A 104 3.84 -3.90 2.17
C GLY A 104 4.32 -2.85 3.18
N MET A 105 4.73 -3.28 4.38
CA MET A 105 5.24 -2.38 5.42
C MET A 105 6.48 -1.60 4.96
N TRP A 106 7.44 -2.28 4.33
CA TRP A 106 8.67 -1.65 3.84
C TRP A 106 8.40 -0.68 2.69
N PHE A 107 7.62 -1.08 1.69
CA PHE A 107 7.31 -0.23 0.54
C PHE A 107 6.55 1.03 0.95
N TYR A 108 5.57 0.88 1.84
CA TYR A 108 4.80 2.02 2.36
C TYR A 108 5.68 2.98 3.18
N SER A 109 6.51 2.44 4.09
CA SER A 109 7.42 3.26 4.91
C SER A 109 8.46 4.01 4.07
N LEU A 110 9.04 3.34 3.07
CA LEU A 110 9.98 3.96 2.14
C LEU A 110 9.31 5.04 1.28
N SER A 111 8.12 4.76 0.75
CA SER A 111 7.34 5.72 -0.02
C SER A 111 7.11 7.01 0.77
N PHE A 112 6.58 6.88 1.99
CA PHE A 112 6.31 8.03 2.86
C PHE A 112 7.58 8.82 3.16
N THR A 113 8.66 8.12 3.55
CA THR A 113 9.92 8.77 3.91
C THR A 113 10.53 9.54 2.73
N ILE A 114 10.57 8.94 1.54
CA ILE A 114 11.14 9.58 0.35
C ILE A 114 10.34 10.83 -0.02
N ILE A 115 9.00 10.76 -0.02
CA ILE A 115 8.14 11.88 -0.38
C ILE A 115 8.27 13.00 0.66
N SER A 116 8.11 12.69 1.95
CA SER A 116 8.16 13.69 3.03
C SER A 116 9.50 14.38 3.10
N VAL A 117 10.62 13.64 3.02
CA VAL A 117 11.96 14.23 3.03
C VAL A 117 12.18 15.11 1.80
N SER A 118 11.76 14.65 0.61
CA SER A 118 11.92 15.43 -0.63
C SER A 118 11.17 16.75 -0.59
N ILE A 119 9.92 16.74 -0.09
CA ILE A 119 9.11 17.96 0.05
C ILE A 119 9.72 18.89 1.11
N SER A 120 10.09 18.36 2.28
CA SER A 120 10.70 19.16 3.34
C SER A 120 11.99 19.83 2.88
N VAL A 121 12.92 19.08 2.27
CA VAL A 121 14.18 19.63 1.76
C VAL A 121 13.95 20.67 0.66
N LYS A 122 13.01 20.43 -0.26
CA LYS A 122 12.63 21.39 -1.30
C LYS A 122 12.11 22.69 -0.69
N ASN A 123 11.25 22.62 0.31
CA ASN A 123 10.69 23.77 1.01
C ASN A 123 11.74 24.51 1.85
N THR A 124 12.59 23.79 2.57
CA THR A 124 13.71 24.40 3.33
C THR A 124 14.66 25.15 2.40
N LYS A 125 15.03 24.56 1.26
CA LYS A 125 15.89 25.22 0.26
C LYS A 125 15.24 26.49 -0.27
N LEU A 126 13.95 26.44 -0.58
CA LEU A 126 13.19 27.62 -1.04
C LEU A 126 13.19 28.72 0.02
N GLY A 127 12.91 28.38 1.29
CA GLY A 127 12.93 29.32 2.41
C GLY A 127 14.30 29.96 2.64
N LEU A 128 15.39 29.19 2.51
CA LEU A 128 16.75 29.73 2.60
C LEU A 128 17.05 30.72 1.47
N ILE A 129 16.62 30.43 0.24
CA ILE A 129 16.82 31.34 -0.91
C ILE A 129 16.06 32.65 -0.72
N PHE A 130 14.82 32.59 -0.23
CA PHE A 130 14.04 33.81 0.04
C PHE A 130 14.64 34.64 1.16
N ASN A 131 15.03 34.02 2.28
CA ASN A 131 15.66 34.72 3.40
C ASN A 131 17.02 35.34 3.03
N ALA A 132 17.79 34.71 2.14
CA ALA A 132 19.05 35.26 1.64
C ALA A 132 18.83 36.52 0.80
N LYS A 133 17.76 36.57 -0.01
CA LYS A 133 17.41 37.75 -0.82
C LYS A 133 16.91 38.94 -0.01
N THR A 134 16.27 38.71 1.14
CA THR A 134 15.77 39.79 2.01
C THR A 134 16.89 40.50 2.79
N LYS A 135 18.06 39.87 2.92
CA LYS A 135 19.21 40.43 3.65
C LYS A 135 20.22 41.19 2.77
N LEU A 136 20.01 41.21 1.45
CA LEU A 136 20.79 41.97 0.47
C LEU A 136 19.98 43.21 0.03
#